data_AF-M8B9X7-F1
#
_entry.id   AF-M8B9X7-F1
#
_cell.length_a   1.000
_cell.length_b   1.000
_cell.length_c   1.000
_cell.angle_alpha   90.00
_cell.angle_beta   90.00
_cell.angle_gamma   90.00
#
_symmetry.space_group_name_H-M   'P 1'
#
loop_
_entity.id
_entity.type
_entity.pdbx_description
1 polymer ?
#
loop_
_entity_poly.entity_id
_entity_poly.type
_entity_poly.pdbx_seq_one_letter_code
_entity_poly.pdbx_strand_id
1 'polypeptide(L)' 'MGNVNEGKGIFAPLVVVVRNIVGRKRFNQLRGKAIALHSQVITEFCKTIGADPKQRQGLIRLAKKNGEKLGFLA' A
#
# COMPACT_ATOMS: atom_id res chain seq x y z
N MET A 1 1.00 -9.28 -15.57
CA MET A 1 -0.28 -8.98 -14.88
C MET A 1 -0.22 -7.55 -14.35
N GLY A 2 -0.85 -6.61 -15.06
CA GLY A 2 -1.06 -5.24 -14.56
C GLY A 2 -2.08 -5.23 -13.43
N ASN A 3 -2.02 -4.24 -12.54
CA ASN A 3 -2.98 -4.11 -11.45
C ASN A 3 -4.40 -3.97 -12.06
N VAL A 4 -5.37 -4.77 -11.62
CA VAL A 4 -6.76 -4.66 -12.09
C VAL A 4 -7.41 -3.31 -11.75
N ASN A 5 -6.75 -2.55 -10.86
CA ASN A 5 -7.09 -1.18 -10.47
C ASN A 5 -6.12 -0.12 -11.04
N GLU A 6 -5.26 -0.48 -12.00
CA GLU A 6 -4.36 0.48 -12.66
C GLU A 6 -5.22 1.59 -13.30
N GLY A 7 -5.09 2.83 -12.79
CA GLY A 7 -5.90 3.98 -13.22
C GLY A 7 -7.25 4.14 -12.52
N LYS A 8 -7.61 3.31 -11.54
CA LYS A 8 -8.87 3.41 -10.79
C LYS A 8 -8.61 3.82 -9.34
N GLY A 9 -8.98 5.06 -9.02
CA GLY A 9 -8.80 5.68 -7.70
C GLY A 9 -8.48 7.17 -7.85
N ILE A 10 -8.93 8.00 -6.91
CA ILE A 10 -8.77 9.46 -6.99
C ILE A 10 -7.30 9.90 -7.08
N PHE A 11 -6.37 9.09 -6.55
CA PHE A 11 -4.94 9.37 -6.61
C PHE A 11 -4.21 8.64 -7.75
N ALA A 12 -4.88 7.74 -8.47
CA ALA A 12 -4.25 6.94 -9.52
C ALA A 12 -3.58 7.78 -10.63
N PRO A 13 -4.19 8.87 -11.15
CA PRO A 13 -3.55 9.69 -12.19
C PRO A 13 -2.21 10.28 -11.72
N LEU A 14 -2.17 10.80 -10.49
CA LEU A 14 -0.96 11.37 -9.90
C LEU A 14 0.11 10.29 -9.69
N VAL A 15 -0.28 9.12 -9.17
CA VAL A 15 0.63 7.99 -8.92
C VAL A 15 1.26 7.48 -10.22
N VAL A 16 0.48 7.41 -11.30
CA VAL A 16 0.97 7.01 -12.63
C VAL A 16 1.96 8.04 -13.19
N VAL A 17 1.69 9.34 -13.05
CA VAL A 17 2.64 10.40 -13.46
C VAL A 17 3.95 10.28 -12.68
N VAL A 18 3.88 10.15 -11.36
CA VAL A 18 5.07 9.97 -10.50
C VAL A 18 5.85 8.72 -10.90
N ARG A 19 5.17 7.60 -11.17
CA ARG A 19 5.80 6.36 -11.64
C ARG A 19 6.55 6.55 -12.95
N ASN A 20 5.99 7.33 -13.89
CA ASN A 20 6.63 7.59 -15.18
C ASN A 20 7.87 8.49 -15.04
N ILE A 21 7.85 9.47 -14.14
CA ILE A 21 9.00 10.35 -13.86
C ILE A 21 10.12 9.59 -13.14
N VAL A 22 9.79 8.82 -12.10
CA VAL A 22 10.78 8.10 -11.26
C VAL A 22 11.31 6.83 -11.95
N GLY A 23 10.53 6.27 -12.87
CA GLY A 23 10.81 5.01 -13.55
C GLY A 23 10.30 3.78 -12.78
N ARG A 24 9.76 2.81 -13.53
CA ARG A 24 9.06 1.63 -12.98
C ARG A 24 9.87 0.83 -11.95
N LYS A 25 11.16 0.60 -12.19
CA LYS A 25 12.02 -0.22 -11.30
C LYS A 25 12.21 0.44 -9.94
N ARG A 26 12.59 1.73 -9.92
CA ARG A 26 12.78 2.48 -8.68
C ARG A 26 11.44 2.69 -7.95
N PHE A 27 10.38 3.04 -8.69
CA PHE A 27 9.04 3.18 -8.12
C PHE A 27 8.57 1.89 -7.43
N ASN A 28 8.72 0.73 -8.07
CA ASN A 28 8.31 -0.55 -7.48
C ASN A 28 9.14 -0.92 -6.23
N GLN A 29 10.43 -0.59 -6.20
CA GLN A 29 11.27 -0.79 -5.02
C GLN A 29 10.86 0.13 -3.86
N LEU A 30 10.62 1.41 -4.14
CA LEU A 30 10.14 2.37 -3.15
C LEU A 30 8.77 1.96 -2.60
N ARG A 31 7.86 1.55 -3.48
CA ARG A 31 6.54 1.02 -3.10
C ARG A 31 6.66 -0.21 -2.20
N GLY A 32 7.53 -1.16 -2.56
CA GLY A 32 7.77 -2.35 -1.73
C GLY A 32 8.28 -2.01 -0.33
N LYS A 33 9.25 -1.10 -0.23
CA LYS A 33 9.77 -0.61 1.07
C LYS A 33 8.70 0.11 1.88
N ALA A 34 7.91 0.98 1.26
CA ALA A 34 6.84 1.70 1.92
C ALA A 34 5.75 0.76 2.47
N ILE A 35 5.34 -0.25 1.68
CA ILE A 35 4.35 -1.26 2.13
C ILE A 35 4.90 -2.07 3.31
N ALA A 36 6.18 -2.46 3.26
CA ALA A 36 6.83 -3.19 4.35
C ALA A 36 6.85 -2.35 5.65
N LEU A 37 7.32 -1.10 5.57
CA LEU A 37 7.37 -0.20 6.72
C LEU A 37 5.97 0.06 7.29
N HIS A 38 4.99 0.30 6.43
CA HIS A 38 3.61 0.52 6.87
C HIS A 38 3.03 -0.71 7.59
N SER A 39 3.33 -1.92 7.10
CA SER A 39 2.90 -3.16 7.75
C SER A 39 3.59 -3.38 9.11
N GLN A 40 4.84 -2.94 9.26
CA GLN A 40 5.54 -2.93 10.53
C GLN A 40 4.89 -1.96 11.52
N VAL A 41 4.53 -0.75 11.09
CA VAL A 41 3.82 0.22 11.94
C VAL A 41 2.50 -0.34 12.45
N ILE A 42 1.70 -0.97 11.57
CA ILE A 42 0.46 -1.65 11.99
C ILE A 42 0.76 -2.76 13.01
N THR A 43 1.85 -3.49 12.81
CA THR A 43 2.26 -4.56 13.73
C THR A 43 2.63 -4.02 15.11
N GLU A 44 3.45 -2.97 15.18
CA GLU A 44 3.83 -2.33 16.45
C GLU A 44 2.64 -1.67 17.13
N PHE A 45 1.74 -1.05 16.35
CA PHE A 45 0.48 -0.52 16.88
C PHE A 45 -0.36 -1.62 17.54
N CYS A 46 -0.58 -2.73 16.83
CA CYS A 46 -1.31 -3.88 17.38
C CYS A 46 -0.65 -4.46 18.62
N LYS A 47 0.70 -4.51 18.67
CA LYS A 47 1.45 -4.96 19.84
C LYS A 47 1.25 -4.02 21.04
N THR A 48 1.28 -2.72 20.81
CA THR A 48 1.12 -1.68 21.86
C THR A 48 -0.24 -1.76 22.53
N ILE A 49 -1.30 -2.06 21.77
CA ILE A 49 -2.67 -2.15 22.29
C ILE A 49 -3.09 -3.58 22.71
N GLY A 50 -2.18 -4.56 22.61
CA GLY A 50 -2.48 -5.96 22.94
C GLY A 50 -3.48 -6.64 21.99
N ALA A 51 -3.55 -6.22 20.71
CA ALA A 51 -4.48 -6.79 19.74
C ALA A 51 -4.07 -8.19 19.27
N ASP A 52 -5.09 -9.03 19.00
CA ASP A 52 -4.90 -10.42 18.55
C ASP A 52 -4.23 -10.49 17.16
N PRO A 53 -3.37 -11.49 16.88
CA PRO A 53 -2.72 -11.65 15.58
C PRO A 53 -3.69 -11.67 14.37
N LYS A 54 -4.93 -12.16 14.55
CA LYS A 54 -5.96 -12.17 13.51
C LYS A 54 -6.46 -10.75 13.21
N GLN A 55 -6.61 -9.91 14.23
CA GLN A 55 -6.98 -8.50 14.08
C GLN A 55 -5.88 -7.72 13.37
N ARG A 56 -4.61 -7.95 13.74
CA ARG A 56 -3.45 -7.35 13.04
C ARG A 56 -3.46 -7.66 11.55
N GLN A 57 -3.62 -8.93 11.18
CA GLN A 57 -3.70 -9.32 9.77
C GLN A 57 -4.93 -8.72 9.06
N GLY A 58 -6.04 -8.58 9.78
CA GLY A 58 -7.23 -7.88 9.32
C GLY A 58 -6.97 -6.41 8.98
N LEU A 59 -6.27 -5.68 9.86
CA LEU A 59 -5.87 -4.29 9.64
C LEU A 59 -4.94 -4.14 8.44
N ILE A 60 -3.93 -5.02 8.30
CA ILE A 60 -3.02 -5.00 7.13
C ILE A 60 -3.82 -5.21 5.83
N ARG A 61 -4.78 -6.14 5.83
CA ARG A 61 -5.63 -6.39 4.65
C ARG A 61 -6.56 -5.22 4.36
N LEU A 62 -7.08 -4.54 5.38
CA LEU A 62 -7.89 -3.34 5.22
C LEU A 62 -7.07 -2.19 4.63
N ALA A 63 -5.86 -1.96 5.15
CA ALA A 63 -4.95 -0.95 4.63
C ALA A 63 -4.60 -1.21 3.15
N LYS A 64 -4.34 -2.46 2.78
CA LYS A 64 -4.13 -2.87 1.38
C LYS A 64 -5.35 -2.54 0.51
N LYS A 65 -6.55 -2.96 0.91
CA LYS A 65 -7.79 -2.69 0.17
C LYS A 65 -8.07 -1.19 0.00
N ASN A 66 -7.79 -0.39 1.03
CA ASN A 66 -7.92 1.06 0.96
C ASN A 66 -6.92 1.66 -0.03
N GLY A 67 -5.66 1.20 0.00
CA GLY A 67 -4.63 1.59 -0.97
C GLY A 67 -5.00 1.24 -2.41
N GLU A 68 -5.63 0.08 -2.64
CA GLU A 68 -6.18 -0.33 -3.94
C GLU A 68 -7.32 0.62 -4.36
N LYS A 69 -8.30 0.85 -3.49
CA LYS A 69 -9.47 1.71 -3.77
C LYS A 69 -9.09 3.16 -4.07
N LEU A 70 -8.11 3.69 -3.36
CA LEU A 70 -7.64 5.07 -3.51
C LEU A 70 -6.71 5.26 -4.71
N GLY A 71 -6.17 4.19 -5.28
CA GLY A 71 -5.27 4.24 -6.43
C GLY A 71 -3.79 4.40 -6.08
N PHE A 72 -3.38 4.19 -4.84
CA PHE A 72 -1.96 4.25 -4.42
C PHE A 72 -1.13 3.06 -4.91
N LEU A 73 -1.81 1.98 -5.31
CA LEU A 73 -1.19 0.79 -5.88
C LEU A 73 -1.22 0.79 -7.42
N ALA A 74 -1.81 1.82 -8.02
CA ALA A 74 -1.90 2.02 -9.47
C ALA A 74 -0.55 2.26 -10.11
#